data_AF-A0A1J3FPB6-F1
#
_entry.id   AF-A0A1J3FPB6-F1
#
_cell.length_a   1.000
_cell.length_b   1.000
_cell.length_c   1.000
_cell.angle_alpha   90.00
_cell.angle_beta   90.00
_cell.angle_gamma   90.00
#
_symmetry.space_group_name_H-M   'P 1'
#
loop_
_entity.id
_entity.type
_entity.pdbx_description
1 polymer ?
#
loop_
_entity_poly.entity_id
_entity_poly.type
_entity_poly.pdbx_seq_one_letter_code
_entity_poly.pdbx_strand_id
1 'polypeptide(L)'
;GIILYILLCGVPPFWAETEKAIFEEIIKGEVDFESQPWPSISESAKDLVRKMLTKDPKKRISAAQALEHPWIRDGEAPDKPIDSAVLSRMKQFRAMNKLKKLALKVIAESLSEEEIKGLKTMFANMDTDQSGTITYEELKTGLAKLGSKLSEAEVKQLMEAADVDGN
;
A
#
# COMPACT_ATOMS: atom_id res chain seq x y z
N GLY A 1 2.46 -8.16 11.50
CA GLY A 1 3.84 -8.20 11.01
C GLY A 1 4.16 -6.93 10.25
N ILE A 2 3.87 -6.91 8.94
CA ILE A 2 4.23 -5.81 8.03
C ILE A 2 3.73 -4.45 8.53
N ILE A 3 2.43 -4.35 8.87
CA ILE A 3 1.85 -3.10 9.35
C ILE A 3 2.53 -2.61 10.64
N LEU A 4 2.78 -3.52 11.59
CA LEU A 4 3.46 -3.18 12.84
C LEU A 4 4.89 -2.68 12.59
N TYR A 5 5.63 -3.32 11.68
CA TYR A 5 6.96 -2.85 11.26
C TYR A 5 6.90 -1.40 10.76
N ILE A 6 5.96 -1.10 9.84
CA ILE A 6 5.76 0.25 9.30
C ILE A 6 5.40 1.26 10.39
N LEU A 7 4.56 0.88 11.37
CA LEU A 7 4.19 1.77 12.46
C LEU A 7 5.39 2.13 13.36
N LEU A 8 6.35 1.22 13.52
CA LEU A 8 7.52 1.42 14.37
C LEU A 8 8.63 2.22 13.67
N CYS A 9 8.94 1.93 12.41
CA CYS A 9 10.09 2.54 11.71
C CYS A 9 9.70 3.49 10.56
N GLY A 10 8.45 3.44 10.09
CA GLY A 10 7.91 4.31 9.04
C GLY A 10 8.20 3.87 7.60
N VAL A 11 8.87 2.73 7.39
CA VAL A 11 9.18 2.18 6.06
C VAL A 11 8.73 0.72 5.97
N PRO A 12 8.40 0.21 4.78
CA PRO A 12 8.07 -1.21 4.62
C PRO A 12 9.31 -2.10 4.85
N PRO A 13 9.15 -3.31 5.39
CA PRO A 13 10.28 -4.23 5.63
C PRO A 13 10.85 -4.83 4.35
N PHE A 14 10.08 -4.83 3.26
CA PHE A 14 10.49 -5.29 1.94
C PHE A 14 10.22 -4.16 0.96
N TRP A 15 11.26 -3.67 0.29
CA TRP A 15 11.17 -2.54 -0.63
C TRP A 15 12.13 -2.71 -1.79
N ALA A 16 11.64 -2.39 -2.99
CA ALA A 16 12.43 -2.27 -4.20
C ALA A 16 11.73 -1.32 -5.19
N GLU A 17 12.40 -0.97 -6.28
CA GLU A 17 11.88 -0.04 -7.29
C GLU A 17 10.75 -0.61 -8.14
N THR A 18 10.70 -1.93 -8.31
CA THR A 18 9.70 -2.63 -9.14
C THR A 18 8.96 -3.69 -8.34
N GLU A 19 7.71 -3.98 -8.72
CA GLU A 19 6.91 -5.02 -8.05
C GLU A 19 7.60 -6.39 -8.06
N LYS A 20 8.22 -6.76 -9.19
CA LYS A 20 8.97 -8.02 -9.30
C LYS A 20 10.09 -8.08 -8.25
N ALA A 21 10.86 -7.01 -8.11
CA ALA A 21 11.92 -6.95 -7.11
C ALA A 21 11.37 -6.94 -5.68
N ILE A 22 10.20 -6.32 -5.43
CA ILE A 22 9.53 -6.41 -4.12
C ILE A 22 9.16 -7.86 -3.80
N PHE A 23 8.63 -8.61 -4.77
CA PHE A 23 8.34 -10.04 -4.59
C PHE A 23 9.61 -10.84 -4.29
N GLU A 24 10.72 -10.55 -4.97
CA GLU A 24 12.01 -11.19 -4.69
C GLU A 24 12.48 -10.91 -3.25
N GLU A 25 12.35 -9.68 -2.76
CA GLU A 25 12.66 -9.32 -1.37
C GLU A 25 11.76 -10.05 -0.36
N ILE A 26 10.45 -10.16 -0.64
CA ILE A 26 9.51 -10.94 0.19
C ILE A 26 9.93 -12.41 0.23
N ILE A 27 10.38 -12.98 -0.90
CA ILE A 27 10.84 -14.36 -0.97
C ILE A 27 12.13 -14.57 -0.18
N LYS A 28 13.08 -13.62 -0.24
CA LYS A 28 14.28 -13.66 0.61
C LYS A 28 13.89 -13.68 2.08
N GLY A 29 13.02 -12.75 2.48
CA GLY A 29 12.47 -12.67 3.83
C GLY A 29 13.44 -12.08 4.85
N GLU A 30 14.47 -11.36 4.38
CA GLU A 30 15.40 -10.63 5.24
C GLU A 30 14.75 -9.32 5.67
N VAL A 31 14.77 -9.04 6.98
CA VAL A 31 14.13 -7.86 7.56
C VAL A 31 15.19 -7.09 8.34
N ASP A 32 15.32 -5.81 8.03
CA ASP A 32 16.25 -4.92 8.70
C ASP A 32 15.73 -4.49 10.09
N PHE A 33 16.55 -4.69 11.12
CA PHE A 33 16.31 -4.22 12.48
C PHE A 33 17.51 -3.44 13.04
N GLU A 34 18.42 -3.00 12.17
CA GLU A 34 19.67 -2.33 12.50
C GLU A 34 19.65 -0.85 12.09
N SER A 35 19.04 -0.52 10.94
CA SER A 35 18.95 0.87 10.50
C SER A 35 18.06 1.72 11.39
N GLN A 36 18.37 3.01 11.51
CA GLN A 36 17.56 3.96 12.27
C GLN A 36 16.09 3.95 11.77
N PRO A 37 15.09 3.91 12.68
CA PRO A 37 15.16 4.10 14.13
C PRO A 37 15.27 2.80 14.95
N TRP A 38 15.53 1.63 14.35
CA TRP A 38 15.49 0.36 15.07
C TRP A 38 16.39 0.27 16.31
N PRO A 39 17.61 0.85 16.35
CA PRO A 39 18.42 0.82 17.57
C PRO A 39 17.77 1.48 18.79
N SER A 40 16.80 2.40 18.62
CA SER A 40 16.07 3.04 19.72
C SER A 40 14.75 2.36 20.09
N ILE A 41 14.29 1.40 19.29
CA ILE A 41 13.08 0.63 19.54
C ILE A 41 13.40 -0.55 20.47
N SER A 42 12.50 -0.86 21.41
CA SER A 42 12.72 -1.94 22.39
C SER A 42 12.89 -3.31 21.73
N GLU A 43 13.75 -4.15 22.31
CA GLU A 43 13.96 -5.52 21.80
C GLU A 43 12.68 -6.36 21.83
N SER A 44 11.79 -6.10 22.79
CA SER A 44 10.48 -6.76 22.89
C SER A 44 9.57 -6.47 21.68
N ALA A 45 9.60 -5.22 21.18
CA ALA A 45 8.87 -4.86 19.96
C ALA A 45 9.46 -5.58 18.73
N LYS A 46 10.80 -5.58 18.61
CA LYS A 46 11.50 -6.26 17.51
C LYS A 46 11.22 -7.76 17.53
N ASP A 47 11.22 -8.37 18.71
CA ASP A 47 10.93 -9.79 18.89
C ASP A 47 9.52 -10.16 18.42
N LEU A 48 8.51 -9.36 18.78
CA LEU A 48 7.16 -9.56 18.27
C LEU A 48 7.11 -9.48 16.74
N VAL A 49 7.75 -8.47 16.15
CA VAL A 49 7.77 -8.29 14.69
C VAL A 49 8.46 -9.48 14.00
N ARG A 50 9.60 -9.96 14.53
CA ARG A 50 10.29 -11.16 14.03
C ARG A 50 9.39 -12.40 14.05
N LYS A 51 8.68 -12.63 15.15
CA LYS A 51 7.74 -13.75 15.29
C LYS A 51 6.56 -13.65 14.31
N MET A 52 6.04 -12.44 14.07
CA MET A 52 4.97 -12.20 13.10
C MET A 52 5.42 -12.31 11.63
N LEU A 53 6.69 -12.03 11.35
CA LEU A 53 7.28 -12.09 10.00
C LEU A 53 8.05 -13.38 9.72
N THR A 54 7.92 -14.39 10.59
CA THR A 54 8.55 -15.70 10.37
C THR A 54 8.08 -16.32 9.05
N LYS A 55 9.04 -16.69 8.19
CA LYS A 55 8.78 -17.19 6.84
C LYS A 55 7.93 -18.47 6.83
N ASP A 56 8.28 -19.42 7.69
CA ASP A 56 7.54 -20.68 7.85
C ASP A 56 6.19 -20.44 8.56
N PRO A 57 5.04 -20.66 7.89
CA PRO A 57 3.73 -20.44 8.48
C PRO A 57 3.46 -21.29 9.72
N LYS A 58 4.09 -22.46 9.85
CA LYS A 58 3.91 -23.35 11.01
C LYS A 58 4.65 -22.85 12.25
N LYS A 59 5.70 -22.05 12.06
CA LYS A 59 6.49 -21.43 13.14
C LYS A 59 6.05 -19.99 13.43
N ARG A 60 5.36 -19.36 12.47
CA ARG A 60 4.82 -18.01 12.62
C ARG A 60 3.79 -17.99 13.74
N ILE A 61 3.92 -17.00 14.61
CA ILE A 61 3.01 -16.82 15.72
C ILE A 61 1.58 -16.55 15.21
N SER A 62 0.60 -17.17 15.86
CA SER A 62 -0.82 -16.88 15.58
C SER A 62 -1.23 -15.51 16.11
N ALA A 63 -2.38 -15.00 15.67
CA ALA A 63 -2.92 -13.75 16.17
C ALA A 63 -3.17 -13.79 17.70
N ALA A 64 -3.69 -14.91 18.22
CA ALA A 64 -3.93 -15.08 19.65
C ALA A 64 -2.62 -15.02 20.46
N GLN A 65 -1.60 -15.76 20.02
CA GLN A 65 -0.29 -15.73 20.67
C GLN A 65 0.40 -14.36 20.54
N ALA A 66 0.17 -13.62 19.45
CA ALA A 66 0.69 -12.26 19.29
C ALA A 66 0.06 -11.27 20.28
N LEU A 67 -1.23 -11.43 20.61
CA LEU A 67 -1.91 -10.63 21.63
C LEU A 67 -1.38 -10.91 23.04
N GLU A 68 -0.94 -12.14 23.31
CA GLU A 68 -0.36 -12.54 24.59
C GLU A 68 1.14 -12.19 24.73
N HIS A 69 1.75 -11.62 23.69
CA HIS A 69 3.16 -11.27 23.69
C HIS A 69 3.46 -10.20 24.75
N PRO A 70 4.59 -10.28 25.51
CA PRO A 70 4.92 -9.32 26.57
C PRO A 70 4.87 -7.86 26.14
N TRP A 71 5.34 -7.56 24.92
CA TRP A 71 5.25 -6.21 24.36
C TRP A 71 3.81 -5.64 24.28
N ILE A 72 2.81 -6.48 24.04
CA ILE A 72 1.39 -6.10 23.99
C ILE A 72 0.76 -6.18 25.38
N ARG A 73 0.99 -7.29 26.09
CA ARG A 73 0.28 -7.61 27.34
C ARG A 73 0.81 -6.85 28.55
N ASP A 74 2.13 -6.75 28.68
CA ASP A 74 2.79 -6.28 29.89
C ASP A 74 3.19 -4.80 29.78
N GLY A 75 2.76 -4.11 28.71
CA GLY A 75 2.93 -2.66 28.58
C GLY A 75 4.39 -2.20 28.47
N GLU A 76 5.30 -3.06 28.00
CA GLU A 76 6.69 -2.66 27.70
C GLU A 76 6.79 -1.64 26.55
N ALA A 77 5.65 -1.29 25.93
CA ALA A 77 5.53 -0.11 25.10
C ALA A 77 5.66 1.14 25.99
N PRO A 78 6.70 1.99 25.81
CA PRO A 78 6.87 3.16 26.66
C PRO A 78 5.68 4.12 26.54
N ASP A 79 5.19 4.65 27.66
CA ASP A 79 4.20 5.75 27.74
C ASP A 79 4.70 7.09 27.17
N LYS A 80 5.83 7.07 26.47
CA LYS A 80 6.38 8.24 25.79
C LYS A 80 5.44 8.59 24.63
N PRO A 81 5.13 9.88 24.43
CA PRO A 81 4.45 10.32 23.22
C PRO A 81 5.17 9.75 21.99
N ILE A 82 4.41 9.29 21.00
CA ILE A 82 4.96 8.83 19.73
C ILE A 82 5.93 9.91 19.23
N ASP A 83 7.19 9.53 19.04
CA ASP A 83 8.24 10.46 18.69
C ASP A 83 7.83 11.26 17.45
N SER A 84 8.11 12.56 17.45
CA SER A 84 7.77 13.43 16.31
C SER A 84 8.39 12.95 15.00
N ALA A 85 9.53 12.24 15.06
CA ALA A 85 10.14 11.54 13.94
C ALA A 85 9.27 10.39 13.41
N VAL A 86 8.63 9.60 14.28
CA VAL A 86 7.69 8.54 13.88
C VAL A 86 6.44 9.16 13.25
N LEU A 87 5.89 10.23 13.84
CA LEU A 87 4.77 10.97 13.23
C LEU A 87 5.14 11.59 11.88
N SER A 88 6.34 12.15 11.75
CA SER A 88 6.87 12.70 10.50
C SER A 88 7.06 11.60 9.45
N ARG A 89 7.55 10.43 9.85
CA ARG A 89 7.71 9.26 8.95
C ARG A 89 6.37 8.66 8.56
N MET A 90 5.37 8.60 9.44
CA MET A 90 3.99 8.23 9.08
C MET A 90 3.38 9.24 8.09
N LYS A 91 3.64 10.54 8.28
CA LYS A 91 3.27 11.57 7.30
C LYS A 91 4.00 11.37 5.98
N GLN A 92 5.30 11.05 5.98
CA GLN A 92 6.07 10.74 4.77
C GLN A 92 5.58 9.47 4.07
N PHE A 93 5.22 8.41 4.80
CA PHE A 93 4.64 7.19 4.22
C PHE A 93 3.30 7.49 3.55
N ARG A 94 2.42 8.25 4.21
CA ARG A 94 1.17 8.75 3.61
C ARG A 94 1.46 9.67 2.42
N ALA A 95 2.49 10.51 2.51
CA ALA A 95 2.88 11.44 1.47
C ALA A 95 3.54 10.73 0.28
N MET A 96 4.24 9.61 0.45
CA MET A 96 4.80 8.80 -0.65
C MET A 96 3.69 8.27 -1.56
N ASN A 97 2.55 7.86 -1.01
CA ASN A 97 1.38 7.53 -1.82
C ASN A 97 0.83 8.75 -2.56
N LYS A 98 0.79 9.93 -1.92
CA LYS A 98 0.36 11.18 -2.56
C LYS A 98 1.36 11.70 -3.61
N LEU A 99 2.66 11.56 -3.37
CA LEU A 99 3.75 12.00 -4.25
C LEU A 99 3.84 11.09 -5.47
N LYS A 100 3.67 9.77 -5.29
CA LYS A 100 3.50 8.84 -6.41
C LYS A 100 2.26 9.19 -7.23
N LYS A 101 1.11 9.46 -6.60
CA LYS A 101 -0.10 9.95 -7.30
C LYS A 101 0.15 11.26 -8.05
N LEU A 102 0.88 12.21 -7.45
CA LEU A 102 1.21 13.49 -8.07
C LEU A 102 2.17 13.32 -9.26
N ALA A 103 3.20 12.50 -9.12
CA ALA A 103 4.14 12.20 -10.18
C ALA A 103 3.46 11.47 -11.34
N LEU A 104 2.58 10.50 -11.06
CA LEU A 104 1.78 9.81 -12.07
C LEU A 104 0.86 10.79 -12.82
N LYS A 105 0.24 11.73 -12.09
CA LYS A 105 -0.57 12.81 -12.68
C LYS A 105 0.25 13.71 -13.60
N VAL A 106 1.42 14.16 -13.16
CA VAL A 106 2.32 15.00 -13.99
C VAL A 106 2.81 14.25 -15.22
N ILE A 107 3.13 12.96 -15.09
CA ILE A 107 3.52 12.12 -16.23
C ILE A 107 2.36 12.03 -17.21
N ALA A 108 1.14 11.71 -16.74
CA ALA A 108 -0.05 11.65 -17.58
C ALA A 108 -0.37 12.97 -18.30
N GLU A 109 -0.15 14.11 -17.63
CA GLU A 109 -0.28 15.45 -18.21
C GLU A 109 0.83 15.79 -19.23
N SER A 110 1.96 15.09 -19.18
CA SER A 110 3.12 15.29 -20.06
C SER A 110 3.21 14.30 -21.24
N LEU A 111 2.32 13.29 -21.30
CA LEU A 111 2.26 12.34 -22.41
C LEU A 111 1.73 13.01 -23.68
N SER A 112 2.31 12.66 -24.83
CA SER A 112 1.90 13.22 -26.13
C SER A 112 0.50 12.73 -26.56
N GLU A 113 -0.19 13.51 -27.40
CA GLU A 113 -1.52 13.14 -27.91
C GLU A 113 -1.52 11.79 -28.64
N GLU A 114 -0.40 11.43 -29.27
CA GLU A 114 -0.21 10.19 -30.01
C GLU A 114 -0.15 8.97 -29.08
N GLU A 115 0.52 9.11 -27.92
CA GLU A 115 0.63 8.05 -26.91
C GLU A 115 -0.68 7.80 -26.17
N ILE A 116 -1.51 8.83 -25.99
CA ILE A 116 -2.81 8.73 -25.31
C ILE A 116 -3.99 8.56 -26.27
N LYS A 117 -3.79 8.56 -27.58
CA LYS A 117 -4.89 8.47 -28.57
C LYS A 117 -5.73 7.20 -28.41
N GLY A 118 -5.10 6.06 -28.15
CA GLY A 118 -5.80 4.79 -27.91
C GLY A 118 -6.60 4.83 -26.61
N LEU A 119 -6.01 5.39 -25.54
CA LEU A 119 -6.65 5.56 -24.25
C LEU A 119 -7.83 6.55 -24.31
N LYS A 120 -7.68 7.69 -25.00
CA LYS A 120 -8.77 8.65 -25.27
C LYS A 120 -9.91 8.00 -26.04
N THR A 121 -9.60 7.16 -27.02
CA THR A 121 -10.61 6.43 -27.80
C THR A 121 -11.37 5.43 -26.93
N MET A 122 -10.66 4.69 -26.08
CA MET A 122 -11.31 3.78 -25.12
C MET A 122 -12.16 4.53 -24.10
N PHE A 123 -11.68 5.67 -23.60
CA PHE A 123 -12.41 6.53 -22.67
C PHE A 123 -13.70 7.05 -23.31
N ALA A 124 -13.63 7.61 -24.51
CA ALA A 124 -14.80 8.11 -25.25
C ALA A 124 -15.82 7.02 -25.60
N ASN A 125 -15.39 5.75 -25.72
CA ASN A 125 -16.30 4.63 -25.93
C ASN A 125 -17.00 4.17 -24.64
N MET A 126 -16.44 4.50 -23.47
CA MET A 126 -17.04 4.18 -22.16
C MET A 126 -17.88 5.33 -21.61
N ASP A 127 -17.44 6.58 -21.78
CA ASP A 127 -18.15 7.81 -21.47
C ASP A 127 -19.30 8.01 -22.48
N THR A 128 -20.43 7.37 -22.21
CA THR A 128 -21.58 7.32 -23.11
C THR A 128 -22.36 8.62 -23.13
N ASP A 129 -22.31 9.38 -22.05
CA ASP A 129 -22.97 10.67 -21.93
C ASP A 129 -22.08 11.86 -22.34
N GLN A 130 -20.81 11.61 -22.67
CA GLN A 130 -19.81 12.61 -23.05
C GLN A 130 -19.61 13.68 -21.97
N SER A 131 -19.81 13.32 -20.71
CA SER A 131 -19.61 14.20 -19.56
C SER A 131 -18.13 14.54 -19.33
N GLY A 132 -17.21 13.80 -19.96
CA GLY A 132 -15.78 13.87 -19.69
C GLY A 132 -15.37 13.12 -18.42
N THR A 133 -16.31 12.40 -17.79
CA THR A 133 -16.12 11.56 -16.61
C THR A 133 -16.68 10.17 -16.90
N ILE A 134 -16.13 9.13 -16.29
CA ILE A 134 -16.70 7.78 -16.39
C ILE A 134 -17.36 7.48 -15.06
N THR A 135 -18.68 7.29 -15.07
CA THR A 135 -19.44 6.88 -13.89
C THR A 135 -19.28 5.38 -13.59
N TYR A 136 -19.67 4.93 -12.39
CA TYR A 136 -19.61 3.51 -12.04
C TYR A 136 -20.38 2.63 -13.03
N GLU A 137 -21.56 3.08 -13.46
CA GLU A 137 -22.41 2.34 -14.41
C GLU A 137 -21.78 2.28 -15.81
N GLU A 138 -21.13 3.36 -16.24
CA GLU A 138 -20.40 3.42 -17.51
C GLU A 138 -19.14 2.56 -17.50
N LEU A 139 -18.40 2.56 -16.39
CA LEU A 139 -17.24 1.68 -16.21
C LEU A 139 -17.66 0.21 -16.23
N LYS A 140 -18.70 -0.14 -15.48
CA LYS A 140 -19.26 -1.50 -15.43
C LYS A 140 -19.71 -1.95 -16.82
N THR A 141 -20.49 -1.13 -17.50
CA THR A 141 -21.03 -1.43 -18.83
C THR A 141 -19.92 -1.48 -19.89
N GLY A 142 -18.97 -0.56 -19.83
CA GLY A 142 -17.82 -0.48 -20.72
C GLY A 142 -16.91 -1.70 -20.62
N LEU A 143 -16.56 -2.10 -19.39
CA LEU A 143 -15.73 -3.28 -19.14
C LEU A 143 -16.44 -4.58 -19.55
N ALA A 144 -17.75 -4.68 -19.34
CA ALA A 144 -18.55 -5.81 -19.81
C ALA A 144 -18.57 -5.91 -21.34
N LYS A 145 -18.71 -4.78 -22.06
CA LYS A 145 -18.65 -4.72 -23.53
C LYS A 145 -17.27 -5.11 -24.08
N LEU A 146 -16.20 -4.86 -23.33
CA LEU A 146 -14.83 -5.25 -23.67
C LEU A 146 -14.52 -6.72 -23.31
N GLY A 147 -15.51 -7.49 -22.84
CA GLY A 147 -15.38 -8.93 -22.57
C GLY A 147 -14.81 -9.26 -21.20
N SER A 148 -14.71 -8.30 -20.29
CA SER A 148 -14.24 -8.52 -18.92
C SER A 148 -15.33 -9.18 -18.07
N LYS A 149 -14.95 -10.15 -17.22
CA LYS A 149 -15.84 -10.87 -16.29
C LYS A 149 -15.66 -10.40 -14.83
N LEU A 150 -15.37 -9.12 -14.64
CA LEU A 150 -15.18 -8.57 -13.29
C LEU A 150 -16.51 -8.55 -12.53
N SER A 151 -16.46 -8.95 -11.27
CA SER A 151 -17.56 -8.82 -10.33
C SER A 151 -17.80 -7.35 -9.95
N GLU A 152 -19.00 -7.02 -9.47
CA GLU A 152 -19.32 -5.66 -9.03
C GLU A 152 -18.38 -5.14 -7.94
N ALA A 153 -17.88 -6.04 -7.07
CA ALA A 153 -16.92 -5.71 -6.03
C ALA A 153 -15.56 -5.29 -6.62
N GLU A 154 -15.11 -5.98 -7.67
CA GLU A 154 -13.85 -5.65 -8.35
C GLU A 154 -13.97 -4.34 -9.14
N VAL A 155 -15.12 -4.09 -9.81
CA VAL A 155 -15.38 -2.81 -10.48
C VAL A 155 -15.39 -1.66 -9.47
N LYS A 156 -15.98 -1.86 -8.30
CA LYS A 156 -16.02 -0.85 -7.25
C LYS A 156 -14.62 -0.56 -6.68
N GLN A 157 -13.80 -1.60 -6.48
CA GLN A 157 -12.41 -1.44 -6.05
C GLN A 157 -11.56 -0.72 -7.11
N LEU A 158 -11.78 -1.00 -8.40
CA LEU A 158 -11.10 -0.29 -9.48
C LEU A 158 -11.49 1.20 -9.50
N MET A 159 -12.77 1.50 -9.28
CA MET A 159 -13.27 2.88 -9.19
C MET A 159 -12.62 3.62 -8.02
N GLU A 160 -12.65 3.05 -6.81
CA GLU A 160 -12.03 3.64 -5.61
C GLU A 160 -10.51 3.81 -5.74
N ALA A 161 -9.85 2.95 -6.53
CA ALA A 161 -8.42 3.06 -6.79
C ALA A 161 -8.07 4.14 -7.82
N ALA A 162 -8.93 4.34 -8.82
CA ALA A 162 -8.74 5.29 -9.91
C ALA A 162 -9.20 6.72 -9.55
N ASP A 163 -10.17 6.85 -8.66
CA ASP A 163 -10.67 8.13 -8.16
C ASP A 163 -9.64 8.79 -7.22
N VAL A 164 -9.01 9.85 -7.71
CA VAL A 164 -7.95 10.58 -6.98
C VAL A 164 -8.52 11.81 -6.28
N ASP A 165 -9.64 12.34 -6.74
CA ASP A 165 -10.30 13.58 -6.28
C ASP A 165 -11.53 13.34 -5.40
N GLY A 166 -12.11 12.14 -5.39
CA GLY A 166 -13.13 11.71 -4.43
C GLY A 166 -14.57 12.03 -4.83
N ASN A 167 -14.87 12.00 -6.13
CA ASN A 167 -16.11 12.52 -6.73
C ASN A 167 -17.14 11.43 -7.01
#